data_AF-A0A7C7BT42-F1
#
_entry.id   AF-A0A7C7BT42-F1
#
_cell.length_a   1.000
_cell.length_b   1.000
_cell.length_c   1.000
_cell.angle_alpha   90.00
_cell.angle_beta   90.00
_cell.angle_gamma   90.00
#
_symmetry.space_group_name_H-M   'P 1'
#
loop_
_entity.id
_entity.type
_entity.pdbx_description
1 polymer ?
#
loop_
_entity_poly.entity_id
_entity_poly.type
_entity_poly.pdbx_seq_one_letter_code
_entity_poly.pdbx_strand_id
1 'polypeptide(L)'
;MQENSTEIYDDKNRRLKPLMWVAMVSMVMLFGGLTSGYIVTKADNFWVNFDLPDMFMVSTLLIILSSVTISMAVKAAKASEYGRVKVAVLLTFVLGLGFVGSQYMGWTQLVDEGHFFVGSLTDIKGEYGVDYTIAYNGESLLYNGKDFYMPQDDEFKDPIDPKMFGSFNTSSSFLYVLTGVHIAHLGGGLLAMLVVLINALRMKYNSEDSVGLEICATYWHFLDGLWVYLYLFLMFIE
;
A
#
# COMPACT_ATOMS: atom_id res chain seq x y z
N MET A 1 31.90 -30.34 9.97
CA MET A 1 30.48 -29.96 10.16
C MET A 1 30.24 -28.48 9.89
N GLN A 2 31.06 -27.56 10.39
CA GLN A 2 30.88 -26.10 10.20
C GLN A 2 31.17 -25.58 8.77
N GLU A 3 32.03 -26.26 8.02
CA GLU A 3 32.31 -25.94 6.61
C GLU A 3 31.07 -26.17 5.71
N ASN A 4 30.32 -27.25 5.95
CA ASN A 4 29.10 -27.59 5.21
C ASN A 4 27.93 -26.63 5.52
N SER A 5 27.77 -26.17 6.77
CA SER A 5 26.72 -25.20 7.11
C SER A 5 26.98 -23.83 6.51
N THR A 6 28.24 -23.39 6.49
CA THR A 6 28.67 -22.14 5.84
C THR A 6 28.46 -22.19 4.33
N GLU A 7 28.79 -23.31 3.68
CA GLU A 7 28.57 -23.51 2.25
C GLU A 7 27.09 -23.48 1.88
N ILE A 8 26.22 -24.15 2.65
CA ILE A 8 24.76 -24.12 2.46
C ILE A 8 24.21 -22.70 2.64
N TYR A 9 24.69 -21.96 3.65
CA TYR A 9 24.31 -20.57 3.88
C TYR A 9 24.65 -19.69 2.68
N ASP A 10 25.90 -19.77 2.18
CA ASP A 10 26.37 -18.96 1.07
C ASP A 10 25.66 -19.32 -0.24
N ASP A 11 25.42 -20.61 -0.50
CA ASP A 11 24.70 -21.05 -1.69
C ASP A 11 23.24 -20.56 -1.70
N LYS A 12 22.51 -20.66 -0.58
CA LYS A 12 21.15 -20.08 -0.46
C LYS A 12 21.18 -18.58 -0.70
N ASN A 13 22.14 -17.88 -0.09
CA ASN A 13 22.29 -16.44 -0.19
C ASN A 13 22.53 -15.98 -1.64
N ARG A 14 23.42 -16.68 -2.35
CA ARG A 14 23.76 -16.43 -3.77
C ARG A 14 22.59 -16.69 -4.71
N ARG A 15 21.70 -17.62 -4.39
CA ARG A 15 20.54 -17.97 -5.25
C ARG A 15 19.32 -17.08 -4.98
N LEU A 16 19.00 -16.83 -3.71
CA LEU A 16 17.73 -16.22 -3.33
C LEU A 16 17.78 -14.68 -3.35
N LYS A 17 18.91 -14.05 -2.98
CA LYS A 17 19.01 -12.59 -2.98
C LYS A 17 18.86 -11.97 -4.37
N PRO A 18 19.53 -12.48 -5.43
CA PRO A 18 19.34 -11.93 -6.77
C PRO A 18 17.90 -12.03 -7.25
N LEU A 19 17.22 -13.16 -7.00
CA LEU A 19 15.82 -13.35 -7.38
C LEU A 19 14.90 -12.35 -6.67
N MET A 20 15.12 -12.12 -5.37
CA MET A 20 14.40 -11.11 -4.60
C MET A 20 14.63 -9.70 -5.17
N TRP A 21 15.87 -9.34 -5.52
CA TRP A 21 16.18 -8.04 -6.13
C TRP A 21 15.47 -7.84 -7.46
N VAL A 22 15.47 -8.84 -8.34
CA VAL A 22 14.72 -8.79 -9.61
C VAL A 22 13.23 -8.57 -9.34
N ALA A 23 12.66 -9.30 -8.37
CA ALA A 23 11.27 -9.13 -7.99
C ALA A 23 11.00 -7.70 -7.49
N MET A 24 11.81 -7.16 -6.58
CA MET A 24 11.64 -5.80 -6.03
C MET A 24 11.73 -4.73 -7.13
N VAL A 25 12.71 -4.83 -8.04
CA VAL A 25 12.83 -3.88 -9.15
C VAL A 25 11.61 -3.94 -10.07
N SER A 26 11.09 -5.13 -10.37
CA SER A 26 9.87 -5.27 -11.17
C SER A 26 8.64 -4.64 -10.48
N MET A 27 8.54 -4.74 -9.15
CA MET A 27 7.49 -4.09 -8.37
C MET A 27 7.61 -2.57 -8.43
N VAL A 28 8.80 -2.01 -8.28
CA VAL A 28 9.02 -0.56 -8.43
C VAL A 28 8.61 -0.08 -9.82
N MET A 29 8.95 -0.81 -10.87
CA MET A 29 8.56 -0.46 -12.24
C MET A 29 7.03 -0.53 -12.43
N LEU A 30 6.37 -1.56 -11.89
CA LEU A 30 4.92 -1.71 -11.96
C LEU A 30 4.20 -0.55 -11.28
N PHE A 31 4.57 -0.24 -10.03
CA PHE A 31 3.95 0.85 -9.28
C PHE A 31 4.28 2.22 -9.89
N GLY A 32 5.52 2.44 -10.34
CA GLY A 32 5.90 3.67 -11.04
C GLY A 32 5.13 3.88 -12.35
N GLY A 33 4.83 2.79 -13.09
CA GLY A 33 3.97 2.86 -14.28
C GLY A 33 2.52 3.21 -13.94
N LEU A 34 1.95 2.61 -12.89
CA LEU A 34 0.58 2.87 -12.45
C LEU A 34 0.42 4.29 -11.89
N THR A 35 1.35 4.78 -11.07
CA THR A 35 1.28 6.15 -10.52
C THR A 35 1.56 7.22 -11.57
N SER A 36 2.39 6.93 -12.57
CA SER A 36 2.55 7.80 -13.75
C SER A 36 1.26 7.88 -14.57
N GLY A 37 0.64 6.73 -14.87
CA GLY A 37 -0.64 6.67 -15.57
C GLY A 37 -1.76 7.39 -14.82
N TYR A 38 -1.76 7.30 -13.49
CA TYR A 38 -2.66 8.05 -12.62
C TYR A 38 -2.50 9.57 -12.83
N ILE A 39 -1.28 10.11 -12.73
CA ILE A 39 -1.05 11.57 -12.84
C ILE A 39 -1.46 12.09 -14.23
N VAL A 40 -1.06 11.39 -15.28
CA VAL A 40 -1.37 11.79 -16.66
C VAL A 40 -2.88 11.77 -16.91
N THR A 41 -3.57 10.75 -16.40
CA THR A 41 -5.02 10.63 -16.58
C THR A 41 -5.78 11.70 -15.78
N LYS A 42 -5.27 12.09 -14.60
CA LYS A 42 -5.82 13.18 -13.76
C LYS A 42 -5.83 14.54 -14.46
N ALA A 43 -4.85 14.82 -15.31
CA ALA A 43 -4.73 16.12 -15.97
C ALA A 43 -5.83 16.39 -17.02
N ASP A 44 -6.24 15.36 -17.76
CA ASP A 44 -7.09 15.49 -18.96
C ASP A 44 -8.57 15.09 -18.76
N ASN A 45 -8.94 14.61 -17.55
CA ASN A 45 -10.28 14.08 -17.27
C ASN A 45 -10.94 14.76 -16.08
N PHE A 46 -12.26 14.56 -15.94
CA PHE A 46 -12.92 14.82 -14.67
C PHE A 46 -12.31 13.92 -13.60
N TRP A 47 -11.80 14.54 -12.54
CA TRP A 47 -11.12 13.84 -11.47
C TRP A 47 -11.88 14.00 -10.17
N VAL A 48 -12.06 12.90 -9.45
CA VAL A 48 -12.62 12.90 -8.10
C VAL A 48 -11.45 12.86 -7.14
N ASN A 49 -11.26 13.95 -6.41
CA ASN A 49 -10.38 13.95 -5.24
C ASN A 49 -11.22 13.51 -4.05
N PHE A 50 -10.68 12.61 -3.24
CA PHE A 50 -11.33 12.11 -2.03
C PHE A 50 -10.35 12.20 -0.86
N ASP A 51 -10.88 12.42 0.32
CA ASP A 51 -10.05 12.49 1.52
C ASP A 51 -9.71 11.08 2.00
N LEU A 52 -8.43 10.86 2.32
CA LEU A 52 -7.98 9.56 2.81
C LEU A 52 -8.44 9.36 4.26
N PRO A 53 -9.12 8.25 4.60
CA PRO A 53 -9.49 7.91 5.96
C PRO A 53 -8.33 7.89 6.95
N ASP A 54 -8.57 8.36 8.17
CA ASP A 54 -7.60 8.37 9.28
C ASP A 54 -7.01 6.98 9.59
N MET A 55 -7.76 5.91 9.30
CA MET A 55 -7.31 4.53 9.48
C MET A 55 -6.05 4.20 8.66
N PHE A 56 -5.84 4.88 7.52
CA PHE A 56 -4.62 4.73 6.73
C PHE A 56 -3.39 5.28 7.47
N MET A 57 -3.52 6.34 8.27
CA MET A 57 -2.43 6.83 9.13
C MET A 57 -2.07 5.82 10.22
N VAL A 58 -3.09 5.22 10.87
CA VAL A 58 -2.87 4.16 11.87
C VAL A 58 -2.12 2.97 11.24
N SER A 59 -2.49 2.59 10.02
CA SER A 59 -1.80 1.53 9.28
C SER A 59 -0.31 1.85 9.05
N THR A 60 0.00 3.10 8.69
CA THR A 60 1.37 3.56 8.47
C THR A 60 2.21 3.50 9.75
N LEU A 61 1.62 3.84 10.91
CA LEU A 61 2.31 3.67 12.20
C LEU A 61 2.56 2.19 12.53
N LEU A 62 1.56 1.33 12.32
CA LEU A 62 1.68 -0.11 12.59
C LEU A 62 2.77 -0.76 11.73
N ILE A 63 2.84 -0.41 10.45
CA ILE A 63 3.82 -1.02 9.54
C ILE A 63 5.24 -0.53 9.82
N ILE A 64 5.44 0.75 10.17
CA ILE A 64 6.74 1.28 10.60
C ILE A 64 7.22 0.56 11.87
N LEU A 65 6.34 0.36 12.85
CA LEU A 65 6.66 -0.40 14.06
C LEU A 65 7.01 -1.86 13.72
N SER A 66 6.27 -2.49 12.81
CA SER A 66 6.51 -3.85 12.32
C SER A 66 7.90 -3.99 11.66
N SER A 67 8.30 -2.97 10.91
CA SER A 67 9.64 -2.83 10.32
C SER A 67 10.73 -2.87 11.40
N VAL A 68 10.56 -2.10 12.47
CA VAL A 68 11.54 -2.08 13.57
C VAL A 68 11.64 -3.45 14.25
N THR A 69 10.51 -4.12 14.49
CA THR A 69 10.50 -5.42 15.17
C THR A 69 11.15 -6.52 14.31
N ILE A 70 10.96 -6.56 12.99
CA ILE A 70 11.62 -7.57 12.14
C ILE A 70 13.13 -7.33 12.03
N SER A 71 13.55 -6.06 12.01
CA SER A 71 14.97 -5.68 12.12
C SER A 71 15.61 -6.17 13.42
N MET A 72 14.88 -6.09 14.54
CA MET A 72 15.33 -6.67 15.82
C MET A 72 15.44 -8.19 15.75
N ALA A 73 14.50 -8.87 15.07
CA ALA A 73 14.55 -10.31 14.88
C ALA A 73 15.80 -10.77 14.13
N VAL A 74 16.18 -10.08 13.04
CA VAL A 74 17.40 -10.37 12.29
C VAL A 74 18.65 -10.21 13.16
N LYS A 75 18.73 -9.12 13.95
CA LYS A 75 19.85 -8.90 14.87
C LYS A 75 19.95 -9.99 15.94
N ALA A 76 18.81 -10.38 16.53
CA ALA A 76 18.75 -11.46 17.53
C ALA A 76 19.15 -12.82 16.94
N ALA A 77 18.78 -13.10 15.68
CA ALA A 77 19.14 -14.34 15.00
C ALA A 77 20.64 -14.45 14.76
N LYS A 78 21.31 -13.34 14.40
CA LYS A 78 22.77 -13.28 14.25
C LYS A 78 23.50 -13.47 15.59
N ALA A 79 22.88 -13.08 16.70
CA ALA A 79 23.37 -13.34 18.05
C ALA A 79 22.98 -14.73 18.60
N SER A 80 22.28 -15.57 17.81
CA SER A 80 21.77 -16.89 18.21
C SER A 80 20.84 -16.85 19.45
N GLU A 81 20.11 -15.75 19.65
CA GLU A 81 19.17 -15.57 20.75
C GLU A 81 17.73 -15.99 20.37
N TYR A 82 17.47 -17.29 20.35
CA TYR A 82 16.19 -17.88 19.89
C TYR A 82 14.94 -17.27 20.55
N GLY A 83 14.99 -16.98 21.85
CA GLY A 83 13.87 -16.40 22.58
C GLY A 83 13.49 -15.01 22.05
N ARG A 84 14.48 -14.15 21.80
CA ARG A 84 14.25 -12.81 21.24
C ARG A 84 13.78 -12.86 19.80
N VAL A 85 14.32 -13.77 18.99
CA VAL A 85 13.85 -14.00 17.60
C VAL A 85 12.36 -14.36 17.60
N LYS A 86 11.96 -15.34 18.41
CA LYS A 86 10.56 -15.78 18.49
C LYS A 86 9.62 -14.63 18.85
N VAL A 87 9.95 -13.85 19.89
CA VAL A 87 9.10 -12.73 20.33
C VAL A 87 9.04 -11.65 19.26
N ALA A 88 10.19 -11.27 18.67
CA ALA A 88 10.25 -10.22 17.68
C ALA A 88 9.48 -10.58 16.40
N VAL A 89 9.62 -11.80 15.87
CA VAL A 89 8.87 -12.26 14.68
C VAL A 89 7.37 -12.35 14.98
N LEU A 90 6.98 -12.81 16.18
CA LEU A 90 5.57 -12.86 16.57
C LEU A 90 4.96 -11.46 16.66
N LEU A 91 5.69 -10.50 17.24
CA LEU A 91 5.26 -9.10 17.27
C LEU A 91 5.11 -8.52 15.85
N THR A 92 6.08 -8.75 14.96
CA THR A 92 5.98 -8.33 13.54
C THR A 92 4.74 -8.91 12.88
N PHE A 93 4.47 -10.21 13.08
CA PHE A 93 3.30 -10.85 12.47
C PHE A 93 1.99 -10.27 13.00
N VAL A 94 1.86 -10.04 14.31
CA VAL A 94 0.67 -9.41 14.90
C VAL A 94 0.48 -7.97 14.41
N LEU A 95 1.56 -7.18 14.33
CA LEU A 95 1.51 -5.83 13.78
C LEU A 95 1.13 -5.84 12.30
N GLY A 96 1.62 -6.80 11.52
CA GLY A 96 1.23 -7.02 10.12
C GLY A 96 -0.26 -7.36 9.97
N LEU A 97 -0.83 -8.17 10.86
CA LEU A 97 -2.28 -8.42 10.87
C LEU A 97 -3.07 -7.16 11.28
N GLY A 98 -2.56 -6.39 12.23
CA GLY A 98 -3.12 -5.09 12.60
C GLY A 98 -3.15 -4.12 11.42
N PHE A 99 -2.06 -4.07 10.66
CA PHE A 99 -1.97 -3.30 9.42
C PHE A 99 -3.07 -3.71 8.43
N VAL A 100 -3.20 -5.00 8.13
CA VAL A 100 -4.29 -5.51 7.25
C VAL A 100 -5.68 -5.12 7.78
N GLY A 101 -5.90 -5.23 9.09
CA GLY A 101 -7.16 -4.83 9.71
C GLY A 101 -7.47 -3.34 9.51
N SER A 102 -6.49 -2.46 9.73
CA SER A 102 -6.66 -1.02 9.50
C SER A 102 -6.87 -0.67 8.02
N GLN A 103 -6.19 -1.37 7.10
CA GLN A 103 -6.39 -1.23 5.66
C GLN A 103 -7.82 -1.61 5.25
N TYR A 104 -8.32 -2.72 5.78
CA TYR A 104 -9.68 -3.15 5.53
C TYR A 104 -10.70 -2.11 5.99
N MET A 105 -10.52 -1.53 7.19
CA MET A 105 -11.40 -0.49 7.73
C MET A 105 -11.37 0.80 6.90
N GLY A 106 -10.19 1.28 6.50
CA GLY A 106 -10.06 2.44 5.62
C GLY A 106 -10.72 2.19 4.26
N TRP A 107 -10.59 0.96 3.73
CA TRP A 107 -11.20 0.61 2.47
C TRP A 107 -12.72 0.48 2.54
N THR A 108 -13.27 -0.06 3.63
CA THR A 108 -14.72 -0.10 3.83
C THR A 108 -15.33 1.30 3.86
N GLN A 109 -14.64 2.26 4.48
CA GLN A 109 -15.10 3.65 4.51
C GLN A 109 -15.18 4.27 3.10
N LEU A 110 -14.14 4.09 2.28
CA LEU A 110 -14.14 4.60 0.89
C LEU A 110 -15.24 3.95 0.03
N VAL A 111 -15.53 2.66 0.25
CA VAL A 111 -16.63 1.98 -0.44
C VAL A 111 -18.00 2.51 0.02
N ASP A 112 -18.15 2.81 1.32
CA ASP A 112 -19.39 3.38 1.87
C ASP A 112 -19.64 4.81 1.35
N GLU A 113 -18.58 5.59 1.11
CA GLU A 113 -18.60 6.91 0.46
C GLU A 113 -18.94 6.85 -1.05
N GLY A 114 -18.97 5.64 -1.64
CA GLY A 114 -19.38 5.40 -3.03
C GLY A 114 -18.24 5.30 -4.03
N HIS A 115 -16.99 5.17 -3.56
CA HIS A 115 -15.84 4.90 -4.43
C HIS A 115 -15.84 3.43 -4.85
N PHE A 116 -16.57 3.11 -5.92
CA PHE A 116 -16.63 1.77 -6.50
C PHE A 116 -15.66 1.59 -7.67
N PHE A 117 -15.23 0.35 -7.95
CA PHE A 117 -14.30 0.04 -9.05
C PHE A 117 -14.80 0.53 -10.41
N VAL A 118 -16.10 0.35 -10.66
CA VAL A 118 -16.82 0.87 -11.82
C VAL A 118 -18.02 1.63 -11.29
N GLY A 119 -17.97 2.96 -11.40
CA GLY A 119 -19.05 3.87 -11.02
C GLY A 119 -19.02 5.10 -11.92
N SER A 120 -20.16 5.80 -12.02
CA SER A 120 -20.22 7.12 -12.62
C SER A 120 -19.86 8.19 -11.60
N LEU A 121 -19.46 9.38 -12.07
CA LEU A 121 -19.20 10.52 -11.18
C LEU A 121 -20.42 10.92 -10.34
N THR A 122 -21.62 10.56 -10.79
CA THR A 122 -22.88 10.84 -10.10
C THR A 122 -23.25 9.81 -9.03
N ASP A 123 -22.51 8.70 -8.92
CA ASP A 123 -22.83 7.61 -7.99
C ASP A 123 -22.18 7.78 -6.60
N ILE A 124 -21.41 8.86 -6.41
CA ILE A 124 -20.70 9.19 -5.16
C ILE A 124 -21.73 9.66 -4.12
N LYS A 125 -21.61 9.17 -2.89
CA LYS A 125 -22.59 9.40 -1.81
C LYS A 125 -22.11 10.35 -0.71
N GLY A 126 -20.85 10.76 -0.75
CA GLY A 126 -20.28 11.71 0.21
C GLY A 126 -20.89 13.11 0.12
N GLU A 127 -20.46 14.00 1.01
CA GLU A 127 -20.77 15.41 0.98
C GLU A 127 -19.73 16.17 0.13
N TYR A 128 -20.20 16.86 -0.94
CA TYR A 128 -19.32 17.63 -1.82
C TYR A 128 -18.61 18.76 -1.05
N GLY A 129 -17.29 18.84 -1.16
CA GLY A 129 -16.45 19.81 -0.46
C GLY A 129 -16.05 19.40 0.96
N VAL A 130 -16.54 18.25 1.45
CA VAL A 130 -16.12 17.64 2.71
C VAL A 130 -15.48 16.28 2.45
N ASP A 131 -16.19 15.35 1.83
CA ASP A 131 -15.68 13.99 1.58
C ASP A 131 -15.00 13.86 0.22
N TYR A 132 -15.49 14.61 -0.77
CA TYR A 132 -14.92 14.62 -2.12
C TYR A 132 -15.08 15.96 -2.83
N THR A 133 -14.20 16.21 -3.79
CA THR A 133 -14.33 17.31 -4.75
C THR A 133 -14.14 16.80 -6.18
N ILE A 134 -14.74 17.49 -7.14
CA ILE A 134 -14.54 17.17 -8.56
C ILE A 134 -13.70 18.28 -9.17
N ALA A 135 -12.59 17.89 -9.80
CA ALA A 135 -11.74 18.78 -10.57
C ALA A 135 -11.87 18.50 -12.07
N TYR A 136 -11.70 19.54 -12.88
CA TYR A 136 -11.58 19.43 -14.32
C TYR A 136 -10.43 20.33 -14.79
N ASN A 137 -9.52 19.77 -15.59
CA ASN A 137 -8.28 20.44 -16.02
C ASN A 137 -7.45 21.02 -14.84
N GLY A 138 -7.49 20.36 -13.67
CA GLY A 138 -6.75 20.78 -12.47
C GLY A 138 -7.41 21.87 -11.63
N GLU A 139 -8.61 22.35 -11.99
CA GLU A 139 -9.38 23.31 -11.21
C GLU A 139 -10.61 22.64 -10.57
N SER A 140 -10.82 22.86 -9.27
CA SER A 140 -11.99 22.33 -8.54
C SER A 140 -13.27 23.06 -8.95
N LEU A 141 -14.31 22.29 -9.26
CA LEU A 141 -15.60 22.81 -9.68
C LEU A 141 -16.37 23.44 -8.51
N LEU A 142 -17.22 24.42 -8.79
CA LEU A 142 -18.20 24.93 -7.85
C LEU A 142 -19.46 24.07 -7.93
N TYR A 143 -20.10 23.81 -6.79
CA TYR A 143 -21.34 23.05 -6.69
C TYR A 143 -22.41 23.86 -5.98
N ASN A 144 -23.58 24.01 -6.59
CA ASN A 144 -24.69 24.80 -6.03
C ASN A 144 -25.80 23.93 -5.39
N GLY A 145 -25.56 22.63 -5.19
CA GLY A 145 -26.57 21.67 -4.70
C GLY A 145 -27.37 20.99 -5.81
N LYS A 146 -27.18 21.37 -7.08
CA LYS A 146 -27.84 20.75 -8.23
C LYS A 146 -26.90 20.52 -9.41
N ASP A 147 -26.16 21.54 -9.81
CA ASP A 147 -25.30 21.56 -10.99
C ASP A 147 -23.85 21.97 -10.62
N PHE A 148 -22.88 21.56 -11.43
CA PHE A 148 -21.46 21.89 -11.32
C PHE A 148 -21.04 23.00 -12.29
N TYR A 149 -20.10 23.83 -11.88
CA TYR A 149 -19.65 25.01 -12.62
C TYR A 149 -18.14 25.20 -12.52
N MET A 150 -17.54 25.94 -13.46
CA MET A 150 -16.14 26.31 -13.34
C MET A 150 -15.94 27.33 -12.23
N PRO A 151 -14.78 27.33 -11.55
CA PRO A 151 -14.48 28.32 -10.51
C PRO A 151 -14.35 29.76 -11.00
N GLN A 152 -14.41 29.99 -12.32
CA GLN A 152 -14.41 31.31 -12.94
C GLN A 152 -15.83 31.83 -13.23
N ASP A 153 -16.85 30.98 -13.03
CA ASP A 153 -18.27 31.30 -13.24
C ASP A 153 -19.01 31.41 -11.90
N ASP A 154 -18.61 32.40 -11.10
CA ASP A 154 -19.19 32.69 -9.78
C ASP A 154 -20.68 33.07 -9.84
N GLU A 155 -21.20 33.37 -11.04
CA GLU A 155 -22.61 33.70 -11.27
C GLU A 155 -23.46 32.47 -11.65
N PHE A 156 -22.85 31.28 -11.71
CA PHE A 156 -23.51 30.00 -11.99
C PHE A 156 -24.33 30.01 -13.29
N LYS A 157 -23.76 30.57 -14.37
CA LYS A 157 -24.47 30.78 -15.64
C LYS A 157 -24.37 29.58 -16.58
N ASP A 158 -23.23 28.89 -16.61
CA ASP A 158 -22.90 27.86 -17.59
C ASP A 158 -22.58 26.51 -16.90
N PRO A 159 -23.58 25.64 -16.70
CA PRO A 159 -23.39 24.36 -16.02
C PRO A 159 -22.56 23.37 -16.87
N ILE A 160 -21.65 22.64 -16.22
CA ILE A 160 -20.74 21.68 -16.87
C ILE A 160 -21.25 20.23 -16.87
N ASP A 161 -22.32 19.97 -16.12
CA ASP A 161 -23.01 18.67 -16.00
C ASP A 161 -23.26 17.95 -17.33
N PRO A 162 -23.61 18.63 -18.45
CA PRO A 162 -23.79 17.95 -19.73
C PRO A 162 -22.52 17.24 -20.23
N LYS A 163 -21.33 17.71 -19.84
CA LYS A 163 -20.05 17.06 -20.15
C LYS A 163 -19.69 15.98 -19.12
N MET A 164 -20.20 16.10 -17.90
CA MET A 164 -20.00 15.13 -16.82
C MET A 164 -20.90 13.91 -17.00
N PHE A 165 -22.09 14.07 -17.60
CA PHE A 165 -23.06 13.00 -17.77
C PHE A 165 -22.48 11.86 -18.64
N GLY A 166 -22.45 10.65 -18.07
CA GLY A 166 -21.88 9.46 -18.73
C GLY A 166 -20.36 9.32 -18.60
N SER A 167 -19.69 10.22 -17.87
CA SER A 167 -18.29 10.03 -17.50
C SER A 167 -18.16 9.02 -16.35
N PHE A 168 -17.09 8.24 -16.40
CA PHE A 168 -16.75 7.25 -15.38
C PHE A 168 -15.87 7.87 -14.29
N ASN A 169 -15.98 7.34 -13.08
CA ASN A 169 -15.06 7.65 -12.00
C ASN A 169 -13.72 6.92 -12.23
N THR A 170 -12.91 7.49 -13.11
CA THR A 170 -11.60 6.92 -13.47
C THR A 170 -10.64 6.92 -12.28
N SER A 171 -10.72 7.92 -11.38
CA SER A 171 -9.94 8.00 -10.15
C SER A 171 -10.11 6.76 -9.28
N SER A 172 -11.36 6.39 -9.00
CA SER A 172 -11.69 5.18 -8.24
C SER A 172 -11.17 3.90 -8.91
N SER A 173 -11.29 3.76 -10.24
CA SER A 173 -10.74 2.60 -10.95
C SER A 173 -9.22 2.46 -10.74
N PHE A 174 -8.46 3.55 -10.79
CA PHE A 174 -7.01 3.52 -10.51
C PHE A 174 -6.71 3.13 -9.06
N LEU A 175 -7.45 3.68 -8.10
CA LEU A 175 -7.30 3.37 -6.68
C LEU A 175 -7.47 1.87 -6.41
N TYR A 176 -8.49 1.24 -7.01
CA TYR A 176 -8.70 -0.21 -6.91
C TYR A 176 -7.59 -1.03 -7.54
N VAL A 177 -7.03 -0.62 -8.68
CA VAL A 177 -5.92 -1.34 -9.32
C VAL A 177 -4.67 -1.25 -8.44
N LEU A 178 -4.33 -0.05 -7.96
CA LEU A 178 -3.20 0.16 -7.05
C LEU A 178 -3.36 -0.68 -5.77
N THR A 179 -4.53 -0.61 -5.14
CA THR A 179 -4.85 -1.37 -3.91
C THR A 179 -4.86 -2.87 -4.17
N GLY A 180 -5.45 -3.35 -5.27
CA GLY A 180 -5.51 -4.77 -5.60
C GLY A 180 -4.13 -5.38 -5.82
N VAL A 181 -3.27 -4.67 -6.56
CA VAL A 181 -1.86 -5.05 -6.73
C VAL A 181 -1.14 -5.00 -5.38
N HIS A 182 -1.34 -3.97 -4.57
CA HIS A 182 -0.75 -3.88 -3.24
C HIS A 182 -1.13 -5.06 -2.33
N ILE A 183 -2.42 -5.41 -2.26
CA ILE A 183 -2.93 -6.54 -1.48
C ILE A 183 -2.30 -7.86 -1.94
N ALA A 184 -2.13 -8.07 -3.25
CA ALA A 184 -1.50 -9.28 -3.76
C ALA A 184 -0.06 -9.44 -3.24
N HIS A 185 0.72 -8.35 -3.23
CA HIS A 185 2.08 -8.35 -2.71
C HIS A 185 2.13 -8.50 -1.18
N LEU A 186 1.24 -7.80 -0.46
CA LEU A 186 1.09 -7.92 0.99
C LEU A 186 0.73 -9.36 1.40
N GLY A 187 -0.15 -10.03 0.66
CA GLY A 187 -0.49 -11.44 0.86
C GLY A 187 0.73 -12.35 0.73
N GLY A 188 1.55 -12.14 -0.30
CA GLY A 188 2.84 -12.83 -0.45
C GLY A 188 3.79 -12.58 0.72
N GLY A 189 3.88 -11.33 1.19
CA GLY A 189 4.67 -10.94 2.36
C GLY A 189 4.20 -11.62 3.65
N LEU A 190 2.89 -11.67 3.90
CA LEU A 190 2.31 -12.30 5.09
C LEU A 190 2.50 -13.81 5.09
N LEU A 191 2.41 -14.46 3.93
CA LEU A 191 2.72 -15.89 3.79
C LEU A 191 4.19 -16.17 4.11
N ALA A 192 5.12 -15.35 3.57
CA ALA A 192 6.53 -15.47 3.89
C ALA A 192 6.79 -15.24 5.40
N MET A 193 6.12 -14.24 5.99
CA MET A 193 6.20 -13.95 7.42
C MET A 193 5.68 -15.10 8.28
N LEU A 194 4.59 -15.75 7.87
CA LEU A 194 4.05 -16.94 8.54
C LEU A 194 5.03 -18.12 8.51
N VAL A 195 5.68 -18.36 7.36
CA VAL A 195 6.72 -19.40 7.24
C VAL A 195 7.89 -19.11 8.19
N VAL A 196 8.32 -17.85 8.26
CA VAL A 196 9.37 -17.43 9.20
C VAL A 196 8.91 -17.59 10.64
N LEU A 197 7.68 -17.22 10.98
CA LEU A 197 7.12 -17.42 12.32
C LEU A 197 7.15 -18.91 12.73
N ILE A 198 6.70 -19.81 11.85
CA ILE A 198 6.73 -21.26 12.12
C ILE A 198 8.17 -21.74 12.36
N ASN A 199 9.13 -21.28 11.56
CA ASN A 199 10.55 -21.63 11.73
C ASN A 199 11.16 -21.04 13.01
N ALA A 200 10.74 -19.84 13.41
CA ALA A 200 11.15 -19.22 14.68
C ALA A 200 10.59 -19.99 15.88
N LEU A 201 9.34 -20.47 15.81
CA LEU A 201 8.75 -21.32 16.84
C LEU A 201 9.45 -22.68 16.97
N ARG A 202 10.01 -23.20 15.87
CA ARG A 202 10.83 -24.43 15.85
C ARG A 202 12.29 -24.21 16.28
N MET A 203 12.65 -23.00 16.73
CA MET A 203 14.02 -22.63 17.13
C MET A 203 15.07 -22.89 16.05
N LYS A 204 14.69 -22.76 14.77
CA LYS A 204 15.56 -23.06 13.63
C LYS A 204 16.58 -21.96 13.34
N TYR A 205 16.29 -20.72 13.76
CA TYR A 205 17.13 -19.56 13.43
C TYR A 205 18.31 -19.40 14.38
N ASN A 206 19.50 -19.58 13.83
CA ASN A 206 20.79 -19.31 14.45
C ASN A 206 21.67 -18.53 13.45
N SER A 207 22.91 -18.21 13.84
CA SER A 207 23.87 -17.51 12.99
C SER A 207 24.22 -18.22 11.68
N GLU A 208 23.97 -19.54 11.57
CA GLU A 208 24.31 -20.37 10.41
C GLU A 208 23.11 -20.65 9.48
N ASP A 209 21.86 -20.36 9.88
CA ASP A 209 20.64 -20.56 9.06
C ASP A 209 19.65 -19.39 9.17
N SER A 210 20.15 -18.14 9.17
CA SER A 210 19.32 -16.91 9.22
C SER A 210 18.85 -16.42 7.84
N VAL A 211 19.33 -17.00 6.74
CA VAL A 211 19.09 -16.49 5.36
C VAL A 211 17.60 -16.26 5.06
N GLY A 212 16.74 -17.22 5.44
CA GLY A 212 15.29 -17.09 5.19
C GLY A 212 14.65 -15.92 5.95
N LEU A 213 15.09 -15.67 7.19
CA LEU A 213 14.64 -14.52 7.97
C LEU A 213 15.16 -13.21 7.37
N GLU A 214 16.41 -13.17 6.90
CA GLU A 214 16.98 -11.97 6.26
C GLU A 214 16.27 -11.60 4.96
N ILE A 215 15.96 -12.59 4.12
CA ILE A 215 15.23 -12.37 2.87
C ILE A 215 13.82 -11.89 3.16
N CYS A 216 13.11 -12.54 4.09
CA CYS A 216 11.78 -12.13 4.50
C CYS A 216 11.78 -10.71 5.07
N ALA A 217 12.74 -10.37 5.95
CA ALA A 217 12.88 -9.03 6.50
C ALA A 217 13.15 -7.99 5.42
N THR A 218 14.05 -8.28 4.47
CA THR A 218 14.35 -7.35 3.36
C THR A 218 13.12 -7.11 2.49
N TYR A 219 12.38 -8.16 2.15
CA TYR A 219 11.15 -8.05 1.38
C TYR A 219 10.05 -7.30 2.15
N TRP A 220 9.91 -7.55 3.45
CA TRP A 220 8.96 -6.86 4.30
C TRP A 220 9.28 -5.35 4.38
N HIS A 221 10.53 -4.97 4.65
CA HIS A 221 10.98 -3.57 4.61
C HIS A 221 10.70 -2.89 3.27
N PHE A 222 10.86 -3.61 2.16
CA PHE A 222 10.53 -3.10 0.84
C PHE A 222 9.03 -2.83 0.68
N LEU A 223 8.16 -3.75 1.11
CA LEU A 223 6.71 -3.53 1.11
C LEU A 223 6.30 -2.35 2.00
N ASP A 224 6.94 -2.20 3.16
CA ASP A 224 6.71 -1.07 4.07
C ASP A 224 7.04 0.25 3.39
N GLY A 225 8.22 0.34 2.76
CA GLY A 225 8.66 1.53 2.03
C GLY A 225 7.75 1.85 0.84
N LEU A 226 7.31 0.83 0.12
CA LEU A 226 6.35 0.96 -0.98
C LEU A 226 5.00 1.48 -0.49
N TRP A 227 4.49 0.99 0.64
CA TRP A 227 3.26 1.49 1.24
C TRP A 227 3.37 2.95 1.66
N VAL A 228 4.45 3.34 2.35
CA VAL A 228 4.67 4.73 2.74
C VAL A 228 4.74 5.64 1.51
N TYR A 229 5.41 5.20 0.44
CA TYR A 229 5.42 5.92 -0.83
C TYR A 229 4.00 6.10 -1.39
N LEU A 230 3.19 5.03 -1.46
CA LEU A 230 1.82 5.10 -1.98
C LEU A 230 0.92 6.00 -1.13
N TYR A 231 1.03 5.89 0.19
CA TYR A 231 0.27 6.73 1.11
C TYR A 231 0.60 8.21 0.94
N LEU A 232 1.89 8.57 0.87
CA LEU A 232 2.31 9.95 0.62
C LEU A 232 1.90 10.42 -0.78
N PHE A 233 2.02 9.55 -1.78
CA PHE A 233 1.59 9.84 -3.14
C PHE A 233 0.11 10.21 -3.18
N LEU A 234 -0.76 9.38 -2.59
CA LEU A 234 -2.19 9.65 -2.53
C LEU A 234 -2.49 10.90 -1.68
N MET A 235 -1.81 11.08 -0.55
CA MET A 235 -2.04 12.23 0.34
C MET A 235 -1.69 13.60 -0.28
N PHE A 236 -0.68 13.66 -1.15
CA PHE A 236 -0.23 14.93 -1.75
C PHE A 236 -0.76 15.17 -3.16
N ILE A 237 -1.10 14.10 -3.88
CA ILE A 237 -1.57 14.19 -5.26
C ILE A 237 -3.10 14.19 -5.32
N GLU A 238 -3.81 13.57 -4.37
CA GLU A 238 -5.27 13.79 -4.20
C GLU A 238 -5.58 15.20 -3.69
#